data_AF-A0A7D7V858-F1
#
_entry.id   AF-A0A7D7V858-F1
#
_cell.length_a   1.000
_cell.length_b   1.000
_cell.length_c   1.000
_cell.angle_alpha   90.00
_cell.angle_beta   90.00
_cell.angle_gamma   90.00
#
_symmetry.space_group_name_H-M   'P 1'
#
loop_
_entity.id
_entity.type
_entity.pdbx_description
1 polymer ?
#
loop_
_entity_poly.entity_id
_entity_poly.type
_entity_poly.pdbx_seq_one_letter_code
_entity_poly.pdbx_strand_id
1 'polypeptide(L)'
;MKNNKTKTTKTILFASLIAALILPFSGMDFAEAKKSDDKYDKISEKLDREIKKFVEQSEKFSFDSEKMKKENVKLDKKIAELGVSHKTELKNSLVDLLGDKFTTLSDEQKDQMVTYIINEKFKKPLKDKFRNDNAEIKGVVFAGIEILPVANAACNVPVISQFKQLDFDINGVPLIFHGQNDLLSVSKTSISSCLKQYELTFADEDHPVPGVDQAYDAWRITEYGTIQDVEIFYVSENYIFFTGGPGTGSGSQGFLTPVPIHYNTSQGIASSVYVSNTWNHMMGTHNTNTGDTLTTWIM
;
A
#
# COMPACT_ATOMS: atom_id res chain seq x y z
N MET A 1 12.03 44.87 32.43
CA MET A 1 10.58 44.73 32.15
C MET A 1 10.40 43.62 31.13
N LYS A 2 9.59 42.61 31.46
CA LYS A 2 9.22 41.49 30.58
C LYS A 2 8.33 42.01 29.45
N ASN A 3 8.56 41.60 28.20
CA ASN A 3 7.60 41.78 27.13
C ASN A 3 7.13 40.42 26.59
N ASN A 4 5.81 40.30 26.51
CA ASN A 4 5.05 39.05 26.56
C ASN A 4 4.57 38.64 25.15
N LYS A 5 4.66 37.34 24.91
CA LYS A 5 4.05 36.47 23.89
C LYS A 5 3.00 37.07 22.94
N THR A 6 3.30 37.02 21.63
CA THR A 6 2.33 36.96 20.51
C THR A 6 2.54 35.71 19.66
N LYS A 7 2.68 34.55 20.30
CA LYS A 7 2.71 33.22 19.64
C LYS A 7 1.60 32.32 20.18
N THR A 8 0.32 32.66 20.01
CA THR A 8 -0.74 31.83 20.63
C THR A 8 -2.14 32.00 20.01
N THR A 9 -2.26 32.07 18.68
CA THR A 9 -3.62 31.99 18.09
C THR A 9 -3.64 31.23 16.76
N LYS A 10 -2.70 31.51 15.84
CA LYS A 10 -2.65 30.80 14.55
C LYS A 10 -2.24 29.32 14.66
N THR A 11 -1.35 28.98 15.59
CA THR A 11 -0.91 27.59 15.82
C THR A 11 -1.98 26.74 16.51
N ILE A 12 -2.80 27.36 17.38
CA ILE A 12 -3.88 26.67 18.10
C ILE A 12 -5.03 26.33 17.13
N LEU A 13 -5.34 27.22 16.18
CA LEU A 13 -6.36 26.96 15.15
C LEU A 13 -5.98 25.81 14.21
N PHE A 14 -4.70 25.66 13.86
CA PHE A 14 -4.26 24.58 12.97
C PHE A 14 -4.29 23.21 13.66
N ALA A 15 -3.91 23.13 14.94
CA ALA A 15 -3.98 21.90 15.71
C ALA A 15 -5.43 21.45 15.98
N SER A 16 -6.35 22.40 16.21
CA SER A 16 -7.77 22.09 16.44
C SER A 16 -8.52 21.71 15.16
N LEU A 17 -8.10 22.20 13.99
CA LEU A 17 -8.68 21.79 12.71
C LEU A 17 -8.30 20.35 12.32
N ILE A 18 -7.07 19.92 12.66
CA ILE A 18 -6.62 18.53 12.46
C ILE A 18 -7.37 17.59 13.41
N ALA A 19 -7.53 17.97 14.69
CA ALA A 19 -8.27 17.17 15.66
C ALA A 19 -9.77 17.00 15.28
N ALA A 20 -10.39 17.98 14.62
CA ALA A 20 -11.79 17.91 14.23
C ALA A 20 -12.06 17.04 12.99
N LEU A 21 -11.06 16.81 12.14
CA LEU A 21 -11.18 15.94 10.94
C LEU A 21 -10.98 14.44 11.26
N ILE A 22 -10.57 14.10 12.50
CA ILE A 22 -10.30 12.74 12.98
C ILE A 22 -11.52 12.15 13.74
N LEU A 23 -12.63 12.88 13.85
CA LEU A 23 -13.80 12.49 14.64
C LEU A 23 -14.83 11.69 13.82
N PRO A 24 -14.51 10.43 13.50
CA PRO A 24 -15.31 9.36 14.11
C PRO A 24 -14.47 8.21 14.73
N PHE A 25 -13.21 8.45 15.12
CA PHE A 25 -12.42 7.44 15.85
C PHE A 25 -12.46 7.67 17.37
N SER A 26 -13.65 7.67 17.97
CA SER A 26 -13.86 7.94 19.40
C SER A 26 -13.51 6.77 20.34
N GLY A 27 -12.49 5.98 20.00
CA GLY A 27 -12.03 4.83 20.80
C GLY A 27 -10.53 4.58 20.78
N MET A 28 -9.77 5.26 19.92
CA MET A 28 -8.31 5.16 19.93
C MET A 28 -7.74 6.20 20.89
N ASP A 29 -7.11 5.74 21.96
CA ASP A 29 -6.18 6.54 22.75
C ASP A 29 -5.05 6.96 21.78
N PHE A 30 -5.21 8.11 21.14
CA PHE A 30 -4.12 8.78 20.44
C PHE A 30 -3.12 9.20 21.51
N ALA A 31 -2.28 8.25 21.93
CA ALA A 31 -1.03 8.55 22.59
C ALA A 31 -0.39 9.66 21.76
N GLU A 32 -0.15 10.83 22.36
CA GLU A 32 0.59 11.91 21.73
C GLU A 32 1.81 11.28 21.08
N ALA A 33 1.81 11.19 19.74
CA ALA A 33 2.97 10.73 19.01
C ALA A 33 4.10 11.67 19.43
N LYS A 34 5.03 11.17 20.26
CA LYS A 34 6.25 11.91 20.58
C LYS A 34 6.82 12.29 19.23
N LYS A 35 7.17 13.58 19.05
CA LYS A 35 7.94 14.02 17.88
C LYS A 35 9.00 12.96 17.61
N SER A 36 9.00 12.45 16.38
CA SER A 36 9.89 11.39 15.93
C SER A 36 11.28 11.63 16.52
N ASP A 37 11.80 10.61 17.20
CA ASP A 37 13.12 10.72 17.78
C ASP A 37 14.12 10.92 16.63
N ASP A 38 15.08 11.81 16.85
CA ASP A 38 16.13 12.25 15.93
C ASP A 38 16.90 11.10 15.25
N LYS A 39 16.78 9.88 15.76
CA LYS A 39 17.35 8.63 15.21
C LYS A 39 16.47 7.99 14.14
N TYR A 40 15.16 7.86 14.38
CA TYR A 40 14.26 7.24 13.42
C TYR A 40 14.21 8.06 12.13
N ASP A 41 14.13 9.38 12.23
CA ASP A 41 14.13 10.26 11.06
C ASP A 41 15.39 10.08 10.21
N LYS A 42 16.57 9.95 10.84
CA LYS A 42 17.84 9.76 10.13
C LYS A 42 17.87 8.45 9.35
N ILE A 43 17.39 7.34 9.94
CA ILE A 43 17.33 6.05 9.22
C ILE A 43 16.23 6.05 8.17
N SER A 44 15.08 6.66 8.45
CA SER A 44 13.96 6.82 7.52
C SER A 44 14.39 7.58 6.25
N GLU A 45 15.03 8.74 6.42
CA GLU A 45 15.56 9.53 5.29
C GLU A 45 16.67 8.79 4.52
N LYS A 46 17.49 8.00 5.21
CA LYS A 46 18.56 7.19 4.59
C LYS A 46 17.95 6.11 3.70
N LEU A 47 16.94 5.39 4.21
CA LEU A 47 16.18 4.41 3.43
C LEU A 47 15.51 5.07 2.22
N ASP A 48 14.83 6.20 2.40
CA ASP A 48 14.16 6.92 1.31
C ASP A 48 15.12 7.31 0.18
N ARG A 49 16.34 7.77 0.52
CA ARG A 49 17.38 8.09 -0.48
C ARG A 49 17.85 6.85 -1.25
N GLU A 50 18.08 5.74 -0.57
CA GLU A 50 18.53 4.49 -1.19
C GLU A 50 17.44 3.88 -2.08
N ILE A 51 16.20 3.87 -1.60
CA ILE A 51 15.01 3.41 -2.34
C ILE A 51 14.82 4.26 -3.58
N LYS A 52 14.79 5.59 -3.45
CA LYS A 52 14.63 6.50 -4.57
C LYS A 52 15.70 6.28 -5.64
N LYS A 53 16.98 6.16 -5.25
CA LYS A 53 18.07 5.85 -6.18
C LYS A 53 17.85 4.53 -6.93
N PHE A 54 17.43 3.49 -6.22
CA PHE A 54 17.15 2.20 -6.85
C PHE A 54 16.01 2.31 -7.87
N VAL A 55 14.91 2.97 -7.49
CA VAL A 55 13.74 3.14 -8.36
C VAL A 55 14.07 3.99 -9.58
N GLU A 56 14.84 5.08 -9.43
CA GLU A 56 15.30 5.90 -10.57
C GLU A 56 16.19 5.12 -11.55
N GLN A 57 16.95 4.15 -11.06
CA GLN A 57 17.83 3.28 -11.86
C GLN A 57 17.11 2.05 -12.43
N SER A 58 15.91 1.73 -11.94
CA SER A 58 15.16 0.57 -12.41
C SER A 58 14.70 0.78 -13.85
N GLU A 59 14.49 -0.32 -14.56
CA GLU A 59 14.04 -0.25 -15.95
C GLU A 59 12.68 0.45 -16.03
N LYS A 60 12.39 1.02 -17.20
CA LYS A 60 11.09 1.61 -17.47
C LYS A 60 10.02 0.54 -17.24
N PHE A 61 9.00 0.86 -16.43
CA PHE A 61 7.90 -0.06 -16.22
C PHE A 61 7.24 -0.43 -17.55
N SER A 62 6.99 -1.71 -17.73
CA SER A 62 6.32 -2.24 -18.93
C SER A 62 5.21 -3.20 -18.51
N PHE A 63 4.19 -3.33 -19.35
CA PHE A 63 3.12 -4.32 -19.17
C PHE A 63 3.49 -5.71 -19.72
N ASP A 64 4.75 -5.94 -20.05
CA ASP A 64 5.26 -7.24 -20.45
C ASP A 64 5.49 -8.09 -19.19
N SER A 65 4.81 -9.23 -19.10
CA SER A 65 4.80 -10.08 -17.91
C SER A 65 6.18 -10.63 -17.54
N GLU A 66 7.02 -10.95 -18.53
CA GLU A 66 8.38 -11.44 -18.30
C GLU A 66 9.31 -10.33 -17.79
N LYS A 67 9.18 -9.11 -18.34
CA LYS A 67 9.91 -7.94 -17.82
C LYS A 67 9.46 -7.59 -16.40
N MET A 68 8.15 -7.59 -16.14
CA MET A 68 7.59 -7.36 -14.79
C MET A 68 8.14 -8.37 -13.79
N LYS A 69 8.15 -9.66 -14.14
CA LYS A 69 8.70 -10.71 -13.27
C LYS A 69 10.18 -10.49 -12.96
N LYS A 70 10.99 -10.09 -13.95
CA LYS A 70 12.41 -9.79 -13.75
C LYS A 70 12.63 -8.58 -12.84
N GLU A 71 11.86 -7.51 -13.02
CA GLU A 71 11.94 -6.34 -12.14
C GLU A 71 11.51 -6.67 -10.70
N ASN A 72 10.51 -7.53 -10.51
CA ASN A 72 10.12 -8.00 -9.17
C ASN A 72 11.24 -8.74 -8.47
N VAL A 73 11.93 -9.65 -9.17
CA VAL A 73 13.07 -10.36 -8.58
C VAL A 73 14.18 -9.38 -8.16
N LYS A 74 14.42 -8.32 -8.95
CA LYS A 74 15.38 -7.27 -8.58
C LYS A 74 14.90 -6.48 -7.35
N LEU A 75 13.61 -6.14 -7.29
CA LEU A 75 12.98 -5.42 -6.18
C LEU A 75 13.01 -6.24 -4.88
N ASP A 76 12.58 -7.50 -4.91
CA ASP A 76 12.58 -8.42 -3.76
C ASP A 76 14.00 -8.59 -3.20
N LYS A 77 14.98 -8.77 -4.10
CA LYS A 77 16.38 -8.83 -3.71
C LYS A 77 16.82 -7.53 -3.03
N LYS A 78 16.43 -6.36 -3.57
CA LYS A 78 16.79 -5.07 -2.99
C LYS A 78 16.13 -4.85 -1.62
N ILE A 79 14.87 -5.23 -1.45
CA ILE A 79 14.16 -5.18 -0.18
C ILE A 79 14.89 -6.05 0.84
N ALA A 80 15.26 -7.29 0.48
CA ALA A 80 16.01 -8.18 1.37
C ALA A 80 17.40 -7.61 1.73
N GLU A 81 18.13 -7.04 0.76
CA GLU A 81 19.42 -6.38 1.00
C GLU A 81 19.31 -5.19 1.97
N LEU A 82 18.28 -4.34 1.80
CA LEU A 82 18.01 -3.23 2.71
C LEU A 82 17.58 -3.73 4.09
N GLY A 83 16.75 -4.77 4.15
CA GLY A 83 16.29 -5.41 5.37
C GLY A 83 17.44 -5.97 6.20
N VAL A 84 18.46 -6.55 5.55
CA VAL A 84 19.67 -7.03 6.22
C VAL A 84 20.59 -5.87 6.63
N SER A 85 20.87 -4.93 5.72
CA SER A 85 21.86 -3.87 5.94
C SER A 85 21.44 -2.84 7.00
N HIS A 86 20.14 -2.54 7.10
CA HIS A 86 19.61 -1.57 8.07
C HIS A 86 18.89 -2.23 9.25
N LYS A 87 18.90 -3.57 9.36
CA LYS A 87 18.16 -4.34 10.36
C LYS A 87 18.29 -3.79 11.78
N THR A 88 19.52 -3.75 12.27
CA THR A 88 19.82 -3.38 13.66
C THR A 88 19.53 -1.91 13.93
N GLU A 89 19.89 -1.03 13.00
CA GLU A 89 19.66 0.41 13.10
C GLU A 89 18.16 0.73 13.14
N LEU A 90 17.38 0.09 12.26
CA LEU A 90 15.93 0.26 12.20
C LEU A 90 15.25 -0.33 13.45
N LYS A 91 15.60 -1.55 13.88
CA LYS A 91 15.06 -2.14 15.12
C LYS A 91 15.29 -1.23 16.33
N ASN A 92 16.50 -0.72 16.50
CA ASN A 92 16.82 0.16 17.63
C ASN A 92 16.01 1.46 17.55
N SER A 93 15.86 2.02 16.35
CA SER A 93 15.06 3.23 16.15
C SER A 93 13.56 2.98 16.39
N LEU A 94 13.05 1.79 16.08
CA LEU A 94 11.66 1.39 16.35
C LEU A 94 11.39 1.15 17.84
N VAL A 95 12.38 0.68 18.61
CA VAL A 95 12.28 0.63 20.08
C VAL A 95 12.07 2.04 20.63
N ASP A 96 12.84 3.01 20.15
CA ASP A 96 12.73 4.41 20.59
C ASP A 96 11.39 5.02 20.14
N LEU A 97 10.97 4.76 18.91
CA LEU A 97 9.75 5.31 18.30
C LEU A 97 8.45 4.74 18.92
N LEU A 98 8.39 3.42 19.07
CA LEU A 98 7.15 2.69 19.37
C LEU A 98 7.09 2.17 20.81
N GLY A 99 8.22 2.19 21.52
CA GLY A 99 8.32 1.74 22.91
C GLY A 99 7.78 0.33 23.10
N ASP A 100 6.86 0.18 24.06
CA ASP A 100 6.30 -1.10 24.47
C ASP A 100 5.63 -1.86 23.31
N LYS A 101 5.02 -1.17 22.35
CA LYS A 101 4.37 -1.81 21.20
C LYS A 101 5.34 -2.62 20.37
N PHE A 102 6.60 -2.19 20.29
CA PHE A 102 7.64 -2.91 19.56
C PHE A 102 8.45 -3.84 20.46
N THR A 103 8.73 -3.46 21.71
CA THR A 103 9.59 -4.28 22.58
C THR A 103 8.95 -5.60 22.97
N THR A 104 7.62 -5.66 23.09
CA THR A 104 6.88 -6.89 23.42
C THR A 104 6.81 -7.91 22.28
N LEU A 105 7.18 -7.52 21.06
CA LEU A 105 7.22 -8.41 19.92
C LEU A 105 8.35 -9.44 20.06
N SER A 106 8.12 -10.65 19.55
CA SER A 106 9.18 -11.65 19.37
C SER A 106 10.23 -11.16 18.36
N ASP A 107 11.43 -11.73 18.37
CA ASP A 107 12.46 -11.33 17.41
C ASP A 107 12.06 -11.57 15.94
N GLU A 108 11.28 -12.62 15.70
CA GLU A 108 10.69 -12.94 14.39
C GLU A 108 9.66 -11.88 13.97
N GLN A 109 8.77 -11.48 14.87
CA GLN A 109 7.80 -10.41 14.63
C GLN A 109 8.50 -9.06 14.35
N LYS A 110 9.58 -8.77 15.08
CA LYS A 110 10.42 -7.58 14.84
C LYS A 110 11.09 -7.64 13.46
N ASP A 111 11.50 -8.82 13.00
CA ASP A 111 12.09 -9.02 11.67
C ASP A 111 11.06 -8.82 10.55
N GLN A 112 9.85 -9.34 10.75
CA GLN A 112 8.72 -9.15 9.85
C GLN A 112 8.39 -7.66 9.71
N MET A 113 8.30 -6.94 10.84
CA MET A 113 8.02 -5.51 10.85
C MET A 113 9.10 -4.67 10.13
N VAL A 114 10.38 -4.99 10.32
CA VAL A 114 11.49 -4.33 9.59
C VAL A 114 11.35 -4.51 8.08
N THR A 115 11.09 -5.74 7.64
CA THR A 115 10.91 -6.06 6.22
C THR A 115 9.73 -5.28 5.64
N TYR A 116 8.66 -5.17 6.43
CA TYR A 116 7.44 -4.53 6.00
C TYR A 116 7.54 -3.01 5.87
N ILE A 117 8.15 -2.35 6.86
CA ILE A 117 8.45 -0.91 6.79
C ILE A 117 9.25 -0.57 5.53
N ILE A 118 10.22 -1.42 5.18
CA ILE A 118 11.01 -1.25 3.96
C ILE A 118 10.13 -1.43 2.72
N ASN A 119 9.32 -2.49 2.66
CA ASN A 119 8.40 -2.73 1.55
C ASN A 119 7.40 -1.57 1.35
N GLU A 120 6.82 -1.06 2.44
CA GLU A 120 5.89 0.07 2.43
C GLU A 120 6.55 1.32 1.83
N LYS A 121 7.80 1.60 2.20
CA LYS A 121 8.57 2.73 1.66
C LYS A 121 8.86 2.60 0.15
N PHE A 122 8.80 1.41 -0.44
CA PHE A 122 8.89 1.24 -1.90
C PHE A 122 7.59 1.59 -2.63
N LYS A 123 6.40 1.48 -2.00
CA LYS A 123 5.10 1.63 -2.68
C LYS A 123 5.00 2.97 -3.42
N LYS A 124 5.24 4.09 -2.71
CA LYS A 124 5.08 5.44 -3.29
C LYS A 124 6.07 5.74 -4.43
N PRO A 125 7.40 5.57 -4.28
CA PRO A 125 8.33 5.81 -5.37
C PRO A 125 8.06 4.96 -6.62
N LEU A 126 7.67 3.68 -6.45
CA LEU A 126 7.34 2.82 -7.58
C LEU A 126 6.05 3.26 -8.28
N LYS A 127 5.02 3.65 -7.51
CA LYS A 127 3.77 4.21 -8.04
C LYS A 127 4.02 5.49 -8.85
N ASP A 128 4.84 6.40 -8.31
CA ASP A 128 5.19 7.65 -8.99
C ASP A 128 5.99 7.37 -10.28
N LYS A 129 6.97 6.46 -10.23
CA LYS A 129 7.72 6.04 -11.42
C LYS A 129 6.81 5.42 -12.47
N PHE A 130 5.92 4.50 -12.08
CA PHE A 130 4.98 3.88 -13.00
C PHE A 130 4.10 4.92 -13.69
N ARG A 131 3.53 5.87 -12.93
CA ARG A 131 2.73 6.96 -13.51
C ARG A 131 3.53 7.77 -14.52
N ASN A 132 4.77 8.15 -14.18
CA ASN A 132 5.64 8.94 -15.06
C ASN A 132 6.06 8.17 -16.33
N ASP A 133 6.45 6.91 -16.18
CA ASP A 133 6.87 6.05 -17.29
C ASP A 133 5.72 5.83 -18.30
N ASN A 134 4.47 5.84 -17.82
CA ASN A 134 3.29 5.50 -18.59
C ASN A 134 2.40 6.72 -18.96
N ALA A 135 2.77 7.93 -18.55
CA ALA A 135 2.01 9.17 -18.83
C ALA A 135 1.86 9.48 -20.34
N GLU A 136 2.80 9.03 -21.16
CA GLU A 136 2.82 9.27 -22.60
C GLU A 136 2.37 8.07 -23.44
N ILE A 137 1.77 7.03 -22.85
CA ILE A 137 1.31 5.86 -23.63
C ILE A 137 0.21 6.27 -24.62
N LYS A 138 0.63 6.48 -25.87
CA LYS A 138 -0.21 6.69 -27.07
C LYS A 138 -0.55 5.38 -27.80
N GLY A 139 -0.49 4.25 -27.10
CA GLY A 139 -0.67 2.92 -27.64
C GLY A 139 0.03 1.93 -26.73
N VAL A 140 -0.72 1.02 -26.11
CA VAL A 140 -0.14 0.06 -25.18
C VAL A 140 0.51 -1.06 -26.00
N VAL A 141 1.82 -1.26 -25.85
CA VAL A 141 2.48 -2.46 -26.40
C VAL A 141 2.16 -3.62 -25.48
N PHE A 142 1.33 -4.55 -25.95
CA PHE A 142 0.97 -5.77 -25.23
C PHE A 142 1.77 -6.96 -25.79
N ALA A 143 2.46 -7.69 -24.91
CA ALA A 143 3.02 -9.03 -25.17
C ALA A 143 3.95 -9.15 -26.40
N GLY A 144 4.88 -8.20 -26.59
CA GLY A 144 5.84 -8.26 -27.70
C GLY A 144 5.25 -8.06 -29.09
N ILE A 145 3.98 -7.68 -29.19
CA ILE A 145 3.34 -7.24 -30.42
C ILE A 145 3.47 -5.72 -30.46
N GLU A 146 4.26 -5.19 -31.41
CA GLU A 146 4.19 -3.78 -31.77
C GLU A 146 2.76 -3.46 -32.18
N ILE A 147 1.97 -2.89 -31.26
CA ILE A 147 0.70 -2.32 -31.65
C ILE A 147 1.07 -1.03 -32.40
N LEU A 148 0.97 -1.11 -33.72
CA LEU A 148 1.04 0.02 -34.64
C LEU A 148 0.27 1.20 -34.02
N PRO A 149 0.71 2.45 -34.20
CA PRO A 149 0.04 3.63 -33.64
C PRO A 149 -1.42 3.62 -34.06
N VAL A 150 -2.29 3.11 -33.20
CA VAL A 150 -3.73 3.06 -33.44
C VAL A 150 -4.16 4.50 -33.26
N ALA A 151 -4.41 5.19 -34.37
CA ALA A 151 -4.69 6.61 -34.41
C ALA A 151 -5.88 7.00 -33.51
N ASN A 152 -5.69 7.22 -32.21
CA ASN A 152 -6.66 7.67 -31.18
C ASN A 152 -8.09 7.07 -31.27
N ALA A 153 -8.31 6.03 -32.05
CA ALA A 153 -9.63 5.57 -32.45
C ALA A 153 -10.10 4.52 -31.47
N ALA A 154 -10.97 4.98 -30.56
CA ALA A 154 -11.93 4.19 -29.81
C ALA A 154 -11.37 2.98 -29.02
N CYS A 155 -10.37 3.19 -28.17
CA CYS A 155 -10.14 2.26 -27.07
C CYS A 155 -11.38 2.24 -26.16
N ASN A 156 -12.15 1.16 -26.17
CA ASN A 156 -13.30 0.99 -25.29
C ASN A 156 -12.85 0.37 -23.97
N VAL A 157 -12.18 1.17 -23.13
CA VAL A 157 -11.71 0.66 -21.82
C VAL A 157 -12.94 0.41 -20.93
N PRO A 158 -13.22 -0.85 -20.53
CA PRO A 158 -14.36 -1.18 -19.70
C PRO A 158 -14.28 -0.47 -18.34
N VAL A 159 -15.45 -0.30 -17.73
CA VAL A 159 -15.57 0.22 -16.36
C VAL A 159 -15.79 -0.97 -15.44
N ILE A 160 -14.94 -1.10 -14.43
CA ILE A 160 -15.19 -2.02 -13.31
C ILE A 160 -16.27 -1.38 -12.47
N SER A 161 -17.44 -2.02 -12.42
CA SER A 161 -18.63 -1.50 -11.75
C SER A 161 -18.84 -2.12 -10.37
N GLN A 162 -18.11 -3.20 -10.05
CA GLN A 162 -18.28 -3.93 -8.80
C GLN A 162 -16.95 -4.25 -8.14
N PHE A 163 -16.86 -4.00 -6.84
CA PHE A 163 -15.77 -4.45 -5.98
C PHE A 163 -16.35 -5.36 -4.92
N LYS A 164 -15.77 -6.55 -4.78
CA LYS A 164 -16.21 -7.54 -3.81
C LYS A 164 -15.15 -7.65 -2.75
N GLN A 165 -15.40 -6.99 -1.63
CA GLN A 165 -14.52 -7.06 -0.49
C GLN A 165 -14.84 -8.31 0.33
N LEU A 166 -13.80 -8.96 0.82
CA LEU A 166 -13.93 -10.00 1.82
C LEU A 166 -14.08 -9.38 3.21
N ASP A 167 -15.15 -9.76 3.91
CA ASP A 167 -15.37 -9.40 5.31
C ASP A 167 -14.81 -10.55 6.16
N PHE A 168 -13.75 -10.31 6.92
CA PHE A 168 -13.12 -11.34 7.74
C PHE A 168 -13.41 -11.17 9.24
N ASP A 169 -13.62 -12.32 9.89
CA ASP A 169 -13.50 -12.55 11.34
C ASP A 169 -12.51 -13.71 11.51
N ILE A 170 -11.37 -13.48 12.18
CA ILE A 170 -10.28 -14.46 12.22
C ILE A 170 -10.47 -15.41 13.43
N ASN A 171 -10.63 -16.70 13.13
CA ASN A 171 -10.46 -17.88 14.00
C ASN A 171 -11.65 -18.46 14.80
N GLY A 172 -12.93 -18.18 14.49
CA GLY A 172 -14.06 -18.87 15.17
C GLY A 172 -14.09 -18.70 16.70
N VAL A 173 -13.25 -17.81 17.20
CA VAL A 173 -13.23 -17.19 18.51
C VAL A 173 -13.47 -15.73 18.18
N PRO A 174 -14.38 -15.03 18.88
CA PRO A 174 -14.50 -13.58 18.76
C PRO A 174 -13.23 -12.95 19.34
N LEU A 175 -12.13 -13.03 18.59
CA LEU A 175 -11.07 -12.04 18.65
C LEU A 175 -11.68 -10.85 17.94
N ILE A 176 -11.95 -9.81 18.72
CA ILE A 176 -12.40 -8.53 18.20
C ILE A 176 -11.24 -7.98 17.36
N PHE A 177 -11.16 -8.41 16.10
CA PHE A 177 -10.57 -7.63 15.05
C PHE A 177 -11.48 -6.42 14.94
N HIS A 178 -11.03 -5.26 15.41
CA HIS A 178 -11.70 -4.00 15.10
C HIS A 178 -11.40 -3.62 13.64
N GLY A 179 -11.42 -4.60 12.73
CA GLY A 179 -10.88 -4.52 11.38
C GLY A 179 -11.81 -3.71 10.51
N GLN A 180 -11.76 -2.41 10.71
CA GLN A 180 -12.23 -1.38 9.79
C GLN A 180 -11.35 -1.42 8.52
N ASN A 181 -10.97 -2.58 7.99
CA ASN A 181 -10.29 -2.72 6.69
C ASN A 181 -11.23 -2.39 5.52
N ASP A 182 -12.38 -1.79 5.79
CA ASP A 182 -13.42 -1.42 4.84
C ASP A 182 -12.82 -0.64 3.67
N LEU A 183 -13.21 -1.01 2.46
CA LEU A 183 -12.98 -0.23 1.25
C LEU A 183 -13.76 1.07 1.37
N LEU A 184 -13.10 2.13 1.81
CA LEU A 184 -13.74 3.43 2.02
C LEU A 184 -14.12 4.10 0.71
N SER A 185 -13.28 3.98 -0.30
CA SER A 185 -13.52 4.64 -1.59
C SER A 185 -12.80 3.98 -2.74
N VAL A 186 -13.36 4.18 -3.93
CA VAL A 186 -12.73 3.85 -5.21
C VAL A 186 -12.69 5.11 -6.06
N SER A 187 -11.51 5.54 -6.43
CA SER A 187 -11.32 6.62 -7.40
C SER A 187 -10.81 6.07 -8.73
N LYS A 188 -11.20 6.73 -9.82
CA LYS A 188 -10.88 6.31 -11.18
C LYS A 188 -10.28 7.48 -11.95
N THR A 189 -9.07 7.30 -12.45
CA THR A 189 -8.35 8.31 -13.22
C THR A 189 -7.98 7.75 -14.60
N SER A 190 -8.30 8.49 -15.67
CA SER A 190 -7.82 8.15 -17.01
C SER A 190 -6.35 8.55 -17.14
N ILE A 191 -5.46 7.58 -17.33
CA ILE A 191 -4.03 7.83 -17.58
C ILE A 191 -3.81 8.14 -19.06
N SER A 192 -4.51 7.43 -19.94
CA SER A 192 -4.58 7.72 -21.37
C SER A 192 -5.94 7.31 -21.93
N SER A 193 -6.15 7.45 -23.24
CA SER A 193 -7.38 6.97 -23.90
C SER A 193 -7.58 5.45 -23.78
N CYS A 194 -6.51 4.69 -23.53
CA CYS A 194 -6.52 3.23 -23.53
C CYS A 194 -6.15 2.62 -22.17
N LEU A 195 -6.04 3.44 -21.12
CA LEU A 195 -5.62 3.01 -19.79
C LEU A 195 -6.30 3.84 -18.70
N LYS A 196 -6.99 3.15 -17.79
CA LYS A 196 -7.58 3.72 -16.57
C LYS A 196 -6.84 3.19 -15.35
N GLN A 197 -6.58 4.04 -14.38
CA GLN A 197 -6.12 3.67 -13.05
C GLN A 197 -7.31 3.66 -12.09
N TYR A 198 -7.43 2.61 -11.30
CA TYR A 198 -8.29 2.55 -10.13
C TYR A 198 -7.42 2.66 -8.89
N GLU A 199 -7.82 3.52 -7.96
CA GLU A 199 -7.18 3.69 -6.67
C GLU A 199 -8.22 3.41 -5.59
N LEU A 200 -7.94 2.41 -4.77
CA LEU A 200 -8.81 1.89 -3.73
C LEU A 200 -8.23 2.35 -2.40
N THR A 201 -9.04 3.03 -1.60
CA THR A 201 -8.65 3.46 -0.26
C THR A 201 -9.35 2.57 0.75
N PHE A 202 -8.58 1.93 1.61
CA PHE A 202 -9.07 1.10 2.70
C PHE A 202 -8.80 1.80 4.03
N ALA A 203 -9.63 1.55 5.04
CA ALA A 203 -9.48 2.25 6.31
C ALA A 203 -8.22 1.83 7.08
N ASP A 204 -7.74 0.60 6.90
CA ASP A 204 -6.49 0.07 7.46
C ASP A 204 -5.89 -1.03 6.57
N GLU A 205 -4.66 -1.52 6.83
CA GLU A 205 -4.02 -2.72 6.28
C GLU A 205 -3.59 -3.69 7.40
N ASP A 206 -4.58 -4.35 8.02
CA ASP A 206 -4.29 -5.13 9.23
C ASP A 206 -3.33 -6.32 8.99
N HIS A 207 -2.44 -6.56 9.96
CA HIS A 207 -1.60 -7.76 10.06
C HIS A 207 -2.32 -8.87 10.83
N PRO A 208 -2.25 -10.15 10.40
CA PRO A 208 -2.94 -11.27 11.06
C PRO A 208 -2.45 -11.56 12.49
N VAL A 209 -1.32 -11.01 12.91
CA VAL A 209 -0.80 -11.12 14.28
C VAL A 209 -1.03 -9.80 15.03
N PRO A 210 -1.91 -9.77 16.07
CA PRO A 210 -2.36 -8.54 16.71
C PRO A 210 -1.26 -7.64 17.29
N GLY A 211 -0.15 -8.20 17.77
CA GLY A 211 0.95 -7.40 18.29
C GLY A 211 1.69 -6.62 17.20
N VAL A 212 1.91 -7.27 16.05
CA VAL A 212 2.60 -6.65 14.91
C VAL A 212 1.70 -5.59 14.27
N ASP A 213 0.41 -5.87 14.18
CA ASP A 213 -0.64 -4.96 13.71
C ASP A 213 -0.60 -3.62 14.46
N GLN A 214 -0.78 -3.67 15.79
CA GLN A 214 -0.74 -2.46 16.63
C GLN A 214 0.58 -1.67 16.55
N ALA A 215 1.70 -2.37 16.39
CA ALA A 215 3.00 -1.73 16.23
C ALA A 215 3.10 -1.06 14.86
N TYR A 216 2.57 -1.70 13.82
CA TYR A 216 2.53 -1.19 12.47
C TYR A 216 1.64 0.04 12.33
N ASP A 217 0.43 0.03 12.88
CA ASP A 217 -0.48 1.18 12.87
C ASP A 217 0.16 2.40 13.52
N ALA A 218 0.78 2.19 14.69
CA ALA A 218 1.49 3.23 15.40
C ALA A 218 2.64 3.80 14.57
N TRP A 219 3.35 2.94 13.84
CA TRP A 219 4.39 3.36 12.91
C TRP A 219 3.80 4.16 11.72
N ARG A 220 2.73 3.70 11.06
CA ARG A 220 2.10 4.42 9.94
C ARG A 220 1.54 5.77 10.35
N ILE A 221 0.91 5.87 11.52
CA ILE A 221 0.44 7.15 12.07
C ILE A 221 1.62 8.10 12.24
N THR A 222 2.76 7.60 12.71
CA THR A 222 3.94 8.43 12.94
C THR A 222 4.61 8.85 11.62
N GLU A 223 4.71 7.95 10.65
CA GLU A 223 5.38 8.17 9.36
C GLU A 223 4.48 8.95 8.37
N TYR A 224 3.21 8.59 8.27
CA TYR A 224 2.28 9.06 7.23
C TYR A 224 1.09 9.86 7.77
N GLY A 225 0.84 9.85 9.08
CA GLY A 225 -0.32 10.53 9.68
C GLY A 225 -1.65 9.82 9.47
N THR A 226 -1.64 8.57 8.99
CA THR A 226 -2.83 7.78 8.70
C THR A 226 -2.51 6.28 8.80
N ILE A 227 -3.51 5.47 9.12
CA ILE A 227 -3.46 4.01 8.98
C ILE A 227 -4.13 3.53 7.67
N GLN A 228 -4.82 4.43 6.97
CA GLN A 228 -5.44 4.11 5.69
C GLN A 228 -4.42 3.61 4.68
N ASP A 229 -4.81 2.57 3.95
CA ASP A 229 -4.03 2.06 2.86
C ASP A 229 -4.62 2.43 1.49
N VAL A 230 -3.73 2.53 0.50
CA VAL A 230 -4.10 2.95 -0.85
C VAL A 230 -3.48 2.01 -1.88
N GLU A 231 -4.35 1.22 -2.48
CA GLU A 231 -3.99 0.25 -3.50
C GLU A 231 -4.37 0.70 -4.90
N ILE A 232 -3.60 0.25 -5.88
CA ILE A 232 -3.82 0.62 -7.28
C ILE A 232 -3.80 -0.58 -8.22
N PHE A 233 -4.61 -0.48 -9.26
CA PHE A 233 -4.51 -1.34 -10.43
C PHE A 233 -4.92 -0.57 -11.68
N TYR A 234 -4.60 -1.14 -12.84
CA TYR A 234 -4.85 -0.51 -14.13
C TYR A 234 -5.78 -1.37 -14.99
N VAL A 235 -6.55 -0.73 -15.85
CA VAL A 235 -7.49 -1.40 -16.77
C VAL A 235 -7.26 -0.88 -18.18
N SER A 236 -7.02 -1.79 -19.12
CA SER A 236 -7.06 -1.54 -20.57
C SER A 236 -8.32 -2.16 -21.17
N GLU A 237 -8.44 -2.14 -22.51
CA GLU A 237 -9.58 -2.76 -23.21
C GLU A 237 -9.75 -4.25 -22.89
N ASN A 238 -8.64 -5.00 -22.74
CA ASN A 238 -8.67 -6.46 -22.66
C ASN A 238 -8.16 -7.04 -21.33
N TYR A 239 -7.56 -6.22 -20.48
CA TYR A 239 -6.90 -6.70 -19.27
C TYR A 239 -7.03 -5.76 -18.07
N ILE A 240 -7.00 -6.37 -16.89
CA ILE A 240 -6.75 -5.73 -15.61
C ILE A 240 -5.31 -6.05 -15.21
N PHE A 241 -4.52 -5.04 -14.89
CA PHE A 241 -3.14 -5.15 -14.43
C PHE A 241 -3.10 -4.85 -12.94
N PHE A 242 -2.91 -5.89 -12.16
CA PHE A 242 -2.58 -5.80 -10.75
C PHE A 242 -1.07 -5.56 -10.64
N THR A 243 -0.68 -4.33 -10.90
CA THR A 243 0.70 -3.86 -11.01
C THR A 243 0.80 -2.42 -10.52
N GLY A 244 2.02 -1.94 -10.27
CA GLY A 244 2.27 -0.55 -9.86
C GLY A 244 3.07 -0.39 -8.56
N GLY A 245 3.99 -1.30 -8.28
CA GLY A 245 4.70 -1.37 -7.02
C GLY A 245 5.35 -2.74 -6.83
N PRO A 246 5.44 -3.25 -5.59
CA PRO A 246 5.77 -4.66 -5.36
C PRO A 246 4.73 -5.61 -6.03
N GLY A 247 3.57 -5.10 -6.41
CA GLY A 247 2.47 -5.83 -7.05
C GLY A 247 1.27 -5.90 -6.13
N THR A 248 0.09 -6.11 -6.69
CA THR A 248 -1.17 -6.06 -5.93
C THR A 248 -2.07 -7.26 -6.25
N GLY A 249 -1.57 -8.17 -7.08
CA GLY A 249 -2.28 -9.38 -7.48
C GLY A 249 -2.13 -10.48 -6.45
N SER A 250 -3.25 -11.13 -6.12
CA SER A 250 -3.28 -12.27 -5.19
C SER A 250 -2.71 -13.56 -5.79
N GLY A 251 -2.74 -13.72 -7.12
CA GLY A 251 -2.40 -14.99 -7.76
C GLY A 251 -3.32 -16.11 -7.27
N SER A 252 -2.74 -17.13 -6.63
CA SER A 252 -3.49 -18.21 -5.96
C SER A 252 -3.51 -18.08 -4.44
N GLN A 253 -3.03 -16.96 -3.89
CA GLN A 253 -2.93 -16.72 -2.46
C GLN A 253 -4.25 -16.21 -1.90
N GLY A 254 -4.55 -16.66 -0.68
CA GLY A 254 -5.68 -16.19 0.12
C GLY A 254 -5.19 -15.46 1.37
N PHE A 255 -6.13 -14.87 2.10
CA PHE A 255 -5.96 -14.09 3.32
C PHE A 255 -5.01 -14.74 4.35
N LEU A 256 -5.17 -16.04 4.59
CA LEU A 256 -4.38 -16.78 5.60
C LEU A 256 -2.95 -17.12 5.15
N THR A 257 -2.49 -16.60 4.01
CA THR A 257 -1.12 -16.88 3.54
C THR A 257 -0.12 -16.22 4.49
N PRO A 258 0.72 -16.98 5.23
CA PRO A 258 1.55 -16.43 6.30
C PRO A 258 2.60 -15.42 5.84
N VAL A 259 2.98 -15.49 4.55
CA VAL A 259 3.88 -14.56 3.87
C VAL A 259 3.36 -14.41 2.43
N PRO A 260 2.34 -13.55 2.19
CA PRO A 260 1.81 -13.35 0.86
C PRO A 260 2.86 -12.68 -0.02
N ILE A 261 2.87 -13.05 -1.31
CA ILE A 261 3.81 -12.56 -2.31
C ILE A 261 3.04 -11.60 -3.20
N HIS A 262 3.55 -10.39 -3.36
CA HIS A 262 2.96 -9.45 -4.27
C HIS A 262 3.20 -9.87 -5.73
N TYR A 263 2.13 -10.28 -6.41
CA TYR A 263 2.24 -10.60 -7.83
C TYR A 263 1.93 -9.38 -8.68
N ASN A 264 2.89 -9.08 -9.55
CA ASN A 264 2.66 -8.28 -10.74
C ASN A 264 2.05 -9.20 -11.81
N THR A 265 0.74 -9.08 -12.03
CA THR A 265 0.00 -9.96 -12.94
C THR A 265 -1.04 -9.22 -13.78
N SER A 266 -1.41 -9.83 -14.89
CA SER A 266 -2.48 -9.38 -15.77
C SER A 266 -3.55 -10.45 -15.87
N GLN A 267 -4.81 -10.06 -15.71
CA GLN A 267 -5.96 -10.95 -15.84
C GLN A 267 -6.92 -10.38 -16.89
N GLY A 268 -7.69 -11.24 -17.55
CA GLY A 268 -8.70 -10.79 -18.51
C GLY A 268 -9.76 -9.91 -17.85
N ILE A 269 -10.45 -9.09 -18.63
CA ILE A 269 -11.51 -8.22 -18.10
C ILE A 269 -12.59 -9.04 -17.37
N ALA A 270 -12.94 -8.55 -16.19
CA ALA A 270 -14.07 -9.03 -15.40
C ALA A 270 -15.00 -7.87 -15.05
N SER A 271 -16.27 -8.17 -14.78
CA SER A 271 -17.24 -7.18 -14.29
C SER A 271 -16.98 -6.75 -12.85
N SER A 272 -16.29 -7.59 -12.08
CA SER A 272 -16.03 -7.40 -10.67
C SER A 272 -14.55 -7.66 -10.36
N VAL A 273 -14.01 -6.92 -9.41
CA VAL A 273 -12.70 -7.19 -8.80
C VAL A 273 -12.92 -7.60 -7.35
N TYR A 274 -12.32 -8.72 -6.96
CA TYR A 274 -12.26 -9.15 -5.57
C TYR A 274 -11.08 -8.45 -4.91
N VAL A 275 -11.32 -7.91 -3.72
CA VAL A 275 -10.35 -7.11 -2.97
C VAL A 275 -10.28 -7.58 -1.54
N SER A 276 -9.06 -7.61 -0.99
CA SER A 276 -8.80 -7.88 0.41
C SER A 276 -7.65 -6.97 0.84
N ASN A 277 -7.96 -6.03 1.73
CA ASN A 277 -6.96 -5.11 2.25
C ASN A 277 -6.42 -5.57 3.58
N THR A 278 -5.81 -6.71 3.49
CA THR A 278 -5.27 -7.47 4.59
C THR A 278 -3.84 -7.73 4.21
N TRP A 279 -2.93 -7.56 5.17
CA TRP A 279 -1.50 -7.76 5.03
C TRP A 279 -1.04 -8.17 3.62
N ASN A 280 -0.44 -7.24 2.89
CA ASN A 280 0.13 -7.48 1.56
C ASN A 280 -0.91 -7.73 0.42
N HIS A 281 -2.03 -7.01 0.44
CA HIS A 281 -2.89 -6.67 -0.70
C HIS A 281 -3.19 -7.77 -1.71
N MET A 282 -4.40 -8.31 -1.61
CA MET A 282 -4.85 -9.38 -2.50
C MET A 282 -6.01 -8.91 -3.36
N MET A 283 -5.70 -8.52 -4.59
CA MET A 283 -6.70 -8.24 -5.63
C MET A 283 -6.68 -9.29 -6.74
N GLY A 284 -7.86 -9.58 -7.29
CA GLY A 284 -8.00 -10.51 -8.40
C GLY A 284 -9.39 -10.48 -9.04
N THR A 285 -9.55 -11.14 -10.17
CA THR A 285 -10.86 -11.33 -10.83
C THR A 285 -11.61 -12.57 -10.31
N HIS A 286 -10.99 -13.31 -9.37
CA HIS A 286 -11.54 -14.51 -8.76
C HIS A 286 -11.43 -14.42 -7.24
N ASN A 287 -12.40 -15.02 -6.55
CA ASN A 287 -12.32 -15.17 -5.11
C ASN A 287 -11.34 -16.29 -4.75
N THR A 288 -10.17 -15.95 -4.23
CA THR A 288 -9.18 -16.91 -3.71
C THR A 288 -9.46 -17.35 -2.27
N ASN A 289 -10.48 -16.78 -1.63
CA ASN A 289 -10.90 -17.02 -0.25
C ASN A 289 -12.31 -17.68 -0.24
N THR A 290 -12.36 -18.97 -0.57
CA THR A 290 -13.63 -19.71 -0.71
C THR A 290 -14.23 -20.05 0.66
N GLY A 291 -15.43 -19.56 0.94
CA GLY A 291 -16.17 -19.85 2.18
C GLY A 291 -16.62 -18.61 2.97
N ASP A 292 -16.13 -17.44 2.58
CA ASP A 292 -16.29 -16.20 3.35
C ASP A 292 -17.45 -15.31 2.89
N THR A 293 -17.90 -14.42 3.77
CA THR A 293 -18.92 -13.41 3.44
C THR A 293 -18.29 -12.29 2.62
N LEU A 294 -19.02 -11.82 1.62
CA LEU A 294 -18.56 -10.77 0.71
C LEU A 294 -19.45 -9.53 0.81
N THR A 295 -18.86 -8.38 1.10
CA THR A 295 -19.50 -7.08 0.88
C THR A 295 -19.30 -6.66 -0.57
N THR A 296 -20.40 -6.30 -1.25
CA THR A 296 -20.37 -5.85 -2.66
C THR A 296 -20.56 -4.35 -2.74
N TRP A 297 -19.56 -3.67 -3.28
CA TRP A 297 -19.56 -2.25 -3.61
C TRP A 297 -19.94 -2.06 -5.07
N ILE A 298 -20.91 -1.20 -5.36
CA ILE A 298 -21.36 -0.86 -6.72
C ILE A 298 -21.02 0.60 -6.99
N MET A 299 -20.33 0.85 -8.11
CA MET A 299 -19.98 2.20 -8.59
C MET A 299 -20.93 2.70 -9.67
#